data_AF-A0A3E0WQJ6-F1
#
_entry.id   AF-A0A3E0WQJ6-F1
#
_cell.length_a   1.000
_cell.length_b   1.000
_cell.length_c   1.000
_cell.angle_alpha   90.00
_cell.angle_beta   90.00
_cell.angle_gamma   90.00
#
_symmetry.space_group_name_H-M   'P 1'
#
loop_
_entity.id
_entity.type
_entity.pdbx_description
1 polymer ?
#
loop_
_entity_poly.entity_id
_entity_poly.type
_entity_poly.pdbx_seq_one_letter_code
_entity_poly.pdbx_strand_id
1 'polypeptide(L)'
;MKKTVILFLIVLFISVYTCFLTYWSGSYVVLDPNWQEQTVLTPESVQDPRDIYIIDKWIYAFKMYPVRSITFLLSASGVIGFCTYFVRKVIRKRKNGNTLF
;
A
#
# COMPACT_ATOMS: atom_id res chain seq x y z
N MET A 1 -5.99 19.44 17.41
CA MET A 1 -6.57 18.09 17.17
C MET A 1 -7.29 17.99 15.82
N LYS A 2 -8.22 18.90 15.47
CA LYS A 2 -8.91 18.86 14.16
C LYS A 2 -7.97 18.82 12.94
N LYS A 3 -6.95 19.68 12.89
CA LYS A 3 -5.96 19.71 11.78
C LYS A 3 -5.19 18.40 11.59
N THR A 4 -4.78 17.75 12.68
CA THR A 4 -4.05 16.47 12.65
C THR A 4 -4.92 15.32 12.12
N VAL A 5 -6.20 15.29 12.51
CA VAL A 5 -7.15 14.29 12.02
C VAL A 5 -7.44 14.50 10.54
N ILE A 6 -7.59 15.75 10.09
CA ILE A 6 -7.75 16.08 8.66
C ILE A 6 -6.53 15.61 7.86
N LEU A 7 -5.31 15.92 8.33
CA LEU A 7 -4.09 15.47 7.66
C LEU A 7 -3.98 13.94 7.60
N PHE A 8 -4.34 13.24 8.68
CA PHE A 8 -4.43 11.78 8.67
C PHE A 8 -5.40 11.24 7.62
N LEU A 9 -6.61 11.82 7.53
CA LEU A 9 -7.61 11.40 6.54
C LEU A 9 -7.13 11.64 5.11
N ILE A 10 -6.44 12.76 4.85
CA ILE A 10 -5.84 13.05 3.54
C ILE A 10 -4.78 12.00 3.19
N VAL A 11 -3.84 11.73 4.11
CA VAL A 11 -2.77 10.73 3.89
C VAL A 11 -3.36 9.33 3.71
N LEU A 12 -4.40 8.98 4.47
CA LEU A 12 -5.14 7.73 4.32
C LEU A 12 -5.79 7.62 2.94
N PHE A 13 -6.48 8.68 2.49
CA PHE A 13 -7.12 8.69 1.18
C PHE A 13 -6.11 8.56 0.05
N ILE A 14 -4.98 9.28 0.13
CA ILE A 14 -3.87 9.15 -0.82
C ILE A 14 -3.35 7.71 -0.83
N SER A 15 -3.18 7.08 0.33
CA SER A 15 -2.69 5.70 0.43
C SER A 15 -3.65 4.70 -0.21
N VAL A 16 -4.94 4.79 0.09
CA VAL A 16 -5.95 3.90 -0.50
C VAL A 16 -6.05 4.10 -2.01
N TYR A 17 -6.07 5.35 -2.46
CA TYR A 17 -6.16 5.68 -3.89
C TYR A 17 -4.94 5.19 -4.67
N THR A 18 -3.74 5.42 -4.15
CA THR A 18 -2.50 4.98 -4.81
C THR A 18 -2.34 3.46 -4.78
N CYS A 19 -2.79 2.78 -3.72
CA CYS A 19 -2.89 1.33 -3.68
C CYS A 19 -3.77 0.78 -4.82
N PHE A 20 -4.96 1.35 -4.99
CA PHE A 20 -5.87 0.96 -6.07
C PHE A 20 -5.25 1.20 -7.45
N LEU A 21 -4.60 2.35 -7.65
CA LEU A 21 -3.91 2.64 -8.91
C LEU A 21 -2.77 1.67 -9.19
N THR A 22 -1.97 1.30 -8.19
CA THR A 22 -0.89 0.32 -8.36
C THR A 22 -1.45 -1.05 -8.71
N TYR A 23 -2.50 -1.51 -8.02
CA TYR A 23 -3.17 -2.76 -8.34
C TYR A 23 -3.75 -2.78 -9.76
N TRP A 24 -4.44 -1.70 -10.14
CA TRP A 24 -4.98 -1.52 -11.49
C TRP A 24 -3.88 -1.57 -12.55
N SER A 25 -2.78 -0.86 -12.31
CA SER A 25 -1.63 -0.83 -13.23
C SER A 25 -0.98 -2.20 -13.38
N GLY A 26 -0.89 -2.97 -12.29
CA GLY A 26 -0.34 -4.33 -12.31
C GLY A 26 -1.17 -5.30 -13.12
N SER A 27 -2.47 -5.05 -13.26
CA SER A 27 -3.36 -5.90 -14.07
C SER A 27 -3.05 -5.81 -15.57
N TYR A 28 -2.35 -4.76 -16.02
CA TYR A 28 -1.94 -4.64 -17.42
C TYR A 28 -0.86 -5.64 -17.85
N VAL A 29 -0.16 -6.30 -16.90
CA VAL A 29 0.82 -7.33 -17.26
C VAL A 29 0.20 -8.45 -18.08
N VAL A 30 -1.10 -8.74 -17.88
CA VAL A 30 -1.85 -9.78 -18.62
C VAL A 30 -2.01 -9.43 -20.10
N LEU A 31 -1.96 -8.14 -20.44
CA LEU A 31 -2.12 -7.64 -21.82
C LEU A 31 -0.79 -7.58 -22.58
N ASP A 32 0.34 -7.75 -21.88
CA ASP A 32 1.66 -7.70 -22.50
C ASP A 32 1.93 -9.00 -23.26
N PRO A 33 2.26 -8.96 -24.57
CA PRO A 33 2.58 -10.16 -25.33
C PRO A 33 3.80 -10.90 -24.76
N ASN A 34 4.71 -10.20 -24.08
CA ASN A 34 5.91 -10.76 -23.46
C ASN A 34 5.80 -10.79 -21.93
N TRP A 35 4.59 -10.98 -21.39
CA TRP A 35 4.33 -10.99 -19.95
C TRP A 35 5.22 -11.95 -19.16
N GLN A 36 5.62 -13.08 -19.76
CA GLN A 36 6.51 -14.06 -19.13
C GLN A 36 7.89 -13.50 -18.80
N GLU A 37 8.42 -12.58 -19.61
CA GLU A 37 9.70 -11.89 -19.35
C GLU A 37 9.58 -10.85 -18.22
N GLN A 38 8.35 -10.41 -17.94
CA GLN A 38 8.06 -9.41 -16.92
C GLN A 38 7.84 -10.02 -15.53
N THR A 39 7.42 -11.29 -15.48
CA THR A 39 7.23 -12.07 -14.25
C THR A 39 8.54 -12.63 -13.71
N VAL A 40 8.70 -12.64 -12.39
CA VAL A 40 9.91 -13.16 -11.72
C VAL A 40 9.61 -14.39 -10.88
N LEU A 41 8.40 -14.48 -10.31
CA LEU A 41 8.02 -15.51 -9.35
C LEU A 41 7.04 -16.53 -9.92
N THR A 42 6.25 -16.13 -10.92
CA THR A 42 5.30 -17.00 -11.63
C THR A 42 6.11 -18.03 -12.41
N PRO A 43 5.89 -19.34 -12.20
CA PRO A 43 6.67 -20.36 -12.87
C PRO A 43 6.37 -20.41 -14.36
N GLU A 44 7.37 -20.74 -15.17
CA GLU A 44 7.25 -20.86 -16.64
C GLU A 44 6.25 -21.92 -17.10
N SER A 45 5.84 -22.83 -16.20
CA SER A 45 4.77 -23.79 -16.45
C SER A 45 3.39 -23.15 -16.61
N VAL A 46 3.21 -21.91 -16.13
CA VAL A 46 1.98 -21.14 -16.32
C VAL A 46 1.96 -20.59 -17.74
N GLN A 47 0.98 -21.02 -18.52
CA GLN A 47 0.76 -20.53 -19.89
C GLN A 47 -0.41 -19.55 -20.00
N ASP A 48 -1.30 -19.51 -19.02
CA ASP A 48 -2.39 -18.55 -18.98
C ASP A 48 -1.96 -17.28 -18.22
N PRO A 49 -1.88 -16.10 -18.87
CA PRO A 49 -1.53 -14.86 -18.19
C PRO A 49 -2.52 -14.45 -17.09
N ARG A 50 -3.73 -15.04 -17.03
CA ARG A 50 -4.67 -14.80 -15.92
C ARG A 50 -4.16 -15.38 -14.59
N ASP A 51 -3.35 -16.44 -14.66
CA ASP A 51 -2.80 -17.15 -13.50
C ASP A 51 -1.47 -16.55 -13.01
N ILE A 52 -1.04 -15.42 -13.56
CA ILE A 52 0.12 -14.66 -13.06
C ILE A 52 -0.10 -14.31 -11.58
N TYR A 53 0.91 -14.59 -10.77
CA TYR A 53 0.88 -14.32 -9.34
C TYR A 53 0.68 -12.83 -9.06
N ILE A 54 -0.12 -12.53 -8.05
CA ILE A 54 -0.42 -11.15 -7.64
C ILE A 54 0.86 -10.37 -7.32
N ILE A 55 1.87 -11.04 -6.74
CA ILE A 55 3.15 -10.40 -6.41
C ILE A 55 3.87 -9.93 -7.68
N ASP A 56 3.84 -10.70 -8.76
CA ASP A 56 4.43 -10.28 -10.03
C ASP A 56 3.66 -9.13 -10.67
N LYS A 57 2.32 -9.10 -10.55
CA LYS A 57 1.51 -7.94 -10.97
C LYS A 57 1.96 -6.66 -10.24
N TRP A 58 2.26 -6.78 -8.93
CA TRP A 58 2.81 -5.67 -8.14
C TRP A 58 4.24 -5.29 -8.53
N ILE A 59 5.11 -6.27 -8.80
CA ILE A 59 6.48 -6.02 -9.27
C ILE A 59 6.46 -5.33 -10.63
N TYR A 60 5.60 -5.76 -11.55
CA TYR A 60 5.40 -5.13 -12.84
C TYR A 60 4.92 -3.67 -12.67
N ALA A 61 3.90 -3.45 -11.83
CA ALA A 61 3.42 -2.09 -11.54
C ALA A 61 4.52 -1.19 -10.94
N PHE A 62 5.40 -1.75 -10.11
CA PHE A 62 6.56 -1.05 -9.57
C PHE A 62 7.60 -0.71 -10.64
N LYS A 63 7.89 -1.63 -11.57
CA LYS A 63 8.82 -1.40 -12.69
C LYS A 63 8.29 -0.33 -13.65
N MET A 64 7.03 -0.44 -14.06
CA MET A 64 6.44 0.41 -15.11
C MET A 64 5.94 1.76 -14.59
N TYR A 65 5.40 1.79 -13.37
CA TYR A 65 4.84 3.00 -12.75
C TYR A 65 5.38 3.23 -11.32
N PRO A 66 6.70 3.40 -11.15
CA PRO A 66 7.35 3.43 -9.84
C PRO A 66 6.80 4.53 -8.93
N VAL A 67 6.46 5.70 -9.49
CA VAL A 67 5.95 6.85 -8.73
C VAL A 67 4.68 6.50 -7.95
N ARG A 68 3.76 5.71 -8.54
CA ARG A 68 2.50 5.32 -7.90
C ARG A 68 2.75 4.40 -6.71
N SER A 69 3.58 3.38 -6.92
CA SER A 69 3.94 2.39 -5.91
C SER A 69 4.77 2.98 -4.77
N ILE A 70 5.72 3.87 -5.07
CA ILE A 70 6.51 4.58 -4.05
C ILE A 70 5.60 5.50 -3.22
N THR A 71 4.68 6.21 -3.86
CA THR A 71 3.71 7.08 -3.16
C THR A 71 2.80 6.26 -2.24
N PHE A 72 2.35 5.08 -2.69
CA PHE A 72 1.61 4.14 -1.86
C PHE A 72 2.42 3.72 -0.63
N LEU A 73 3.67 3.28 -0.81
CA LEU A 73 4.53 2.85 0.30
C LEU A 73 4.81 3.98 1.32
N LEU A 74 5.09 5.18 0.83
CA LEU A 74 5.33 6.36 1.67
C LEU A 74 4.07 6.77 2.45
N SER A 75 2.92 6.84 1.78
CA SER A 75 1.67 7.19 2.44
C SER A 75 1.22 6.11 3.42
N ALA A 76 1.36 4.83 3.08
CA ALA A 76 1.02 3.70 3.96
C ALA A 76 1.89 3.70 5.23
N SER A 77 3.20 3.91 5.09
CA SER A 77 4.09 4.04 6.25
C SER A 77 3.72 5.25 7.13
N GLY A 78 3.31 6.37 6.51
CA GLY A 78 2.73 7.52 7.20
C GLY A 78 1.49 7.15 8.01
N VAL A 79 0.52 6.45 7.42
CA VAL A 79 -0.71 5.98 8.09
C VAL A 79 -0.36 5.11 9.30
N ILE A 80 0.56 4.14 9.14
CA ILE A 80 1.02 3.26 10.23
C ILE A 80 1.65 4.09 11.35
N GLY A 81 2.51 5.06 11.00
CA GLY A 81 3.10 5.99 11.96
C GLY A 81 2.05 6.79 12.75
N PHE A 82 1.03 7.30 12.07
CA PHE A 82 -0.08 7.99 12.73
C PHE A 82 -0.87 7.07 13.65
N CYS A 83 -1.23 5.86 13.19
CA CYS A 83 -1.95 4.87 13.99
C CYS A 83 -1.18 4.53 15.27
N THR A 84 0.11 4.22 15.16
CA THR A 84 0.95 3.90 16.33
C THR A 84 1.06 5.08 17.30
N TYR A 85 1.19 6.32 16.80
CA TYR A 85 1.17 7.52 17.63
C TYR A 85 -0.15 7.69 18.38
N PHE A 86 -1.29 7.55 17.69
CA PHE A 86 -2.62 7.69 18.31
C PHE A 86 -2.85 6.62 19.39
N VAL A 87 -2.51 5.37 19.09
CA VAL A 87 -2.59 4.26 20.06
C VAL A 87 -1.75 4.56 21.30
N ARG A 88 -0.49 4.93 21.14
CA ARG A 88 0.40 5.31 22.26
C ARG A 88 -0.17 6.48 23.08
N LYS A 89 -0.74 7.49 22.42
CA LYS A 89 -1.34 8.64 23.07
C LYS A 89 -2.57 8.27 23.90
N VAL A 90 -3.43 7.38 23.38
CA VAL A 90 -4.61 6.88 24.10
C VAL A 90 -4.18 6.06 25.32
N ILE A 91 -3.21 5.16 25.16
CA ILE A 91 -2.67 4.35 26.26
C ILE A 91 -2.11 5.25 27.37
N ARG A 92 -1.30 6.27 27.02
CA ARG A 92 -0.72 7.21 27.99
C ARG A 92 -1.79 8.01 28.74
N LYS A 93 -2.85 8.45 28.07
CA LYS A 93 -3.97 9.14 28.73
C LYS A 93 -4.71 8.24 29.72
N ARG A 94 -4.98 6.98 29.37
CA ARG A 94 -5.60 6.00 30.27
C ARG A 94 -4.74 5.75 31.51
N LYS A 95 -3.41 5.60 31.33
CA LYS A 95 -2.48 5.38 32.44
C LYS A 95 -2.47 6.55 33.44
N ASN A 96 -2.44 7.78 32.94
CA ASN A 96 -2.42 8.98 33.80
C ASN A 96 -3.78 9.28 34.46
N GLY A 97 -4.89 8.87 33.85
CA GLY A 97 -6.24 8.99 34.45
C GLY A 97 -6.47 8.01 35.59
N ASN A 98 -5.86 6.81 35.54
CA ASN A 98 -5.97 5.81 36.60
C ASN A 98 -5.07 6.09 37.81
N THR A 99 -4.09 7.00 37.72
CA THR A 99 -3.19 7.38 38.83
C THR A 99 -3.71 8.55 39.67
N LEU A 100 -4.91 9.07 39.35
CA LEU A 100 -5.54 10.22 40.01
C LEU A 100 -6.74 9.82 40.89
N PHE A 101 -6.90 8.52 41.15
CA PHE A 101 -7.84 7.96 42.12
C PHE A 101 -7.08 7.13 43.14
#